data_AF-A0A7J6KJ13-F1
#
_entry.id   AF-A0A7J6KJ13-F1
#
_cell.length_a   1.000
_cell.length_b   1.000
_cell.length_c   1.000
_cell.angle_alpha   90.00
_cell.angle_beta   90.00
_cell.angle_gamma   90.00
#
_symmetry.space_group_name_H-M   'P 1'
#
loop_
_entity.id
_entity.type
_entity.pdbx_description
1 polymer ?
#
loop_
_entity_poly.entity_id
_entity_poly.type
_entity_poly.pdbx_seq_one_letter_code
_entity_poly.pdbx_strand_id
1 'polypeptide(L)'
;SVNVFKLPLEHATFEGPTDTVPYAVFKGSLETAVKFYHIEHDRDVVLYIFRHLGPSLRSEVVLNLNESDPSSSAVWSYLDGRYGSTDTPNKASQRWESLKQRAGERVADYYSRVKAEWLLFGQVVGVQLPLSIVCAKFINGLQPHIKLPLETSCGHQLVKLTLEEA
;
A
#
# COMPACT_ATOMS: atom_id res chain seq x y z
N SER A 1 -14.32 22.12 -14.62
CA SER A 1 -14.14 21.02 -13.66
C SER A 1 -13.39 19.87 -14.33
N VAL A 2 -12.66 19.08 -13.55
CA VAL A 2 -11.99 17.87 -14.02
C VAL A 2 -13.03 16.78 -14.30
N ASN A 3 -12.94 16.11 -15.44
CA ASN A 3 -13.81 14.97 -15.70
C ASN A 3 -13.25 13.73 -14.99
N VAL A 4 -13.79 13.43 -13.81
CA VAL A 4 -13.35 12.31 -12.98
C VAL A 4 -13.52 10.94 -13.63
N PHE A 5 -14.31 10.79 -14.69
CA PHE A 5 -14.45 9.54 -15.45
C PHE A 5 -13.30 9.29 -16.42
N LYS A 6 -12.52 10.32 -16.75
CA LYS A 6 -11.34 10.22 -17.62
C LYS A 6 -10.03 10.03 -16.85
N LEU A 7 -10.06 10.19 -15.53
CA LEU A 7 -8.89 9.98 -14.69
C LEU A 7 -8.54 8.49 -14.59
N PRO A 8 -7.25 8.15 -14.47
CA PRO A 8 -6.82 6.77 -14.24
C PRO A 8 -7.36 6.24 -12.91
N LEU A 9 -7.45 4.90 -12.84
CA LEU A 9 -7.81 4.20 -11.63
C LEU A 9 -6.53 3.67 -10.97
N GLU A 10 -6.33 4.02 -9.70
CA GLU A 10 -5.22 3.50 -8.90
C GLU A 10 -5.41 2.01 -8.59
N HIS A 11 -6.68 1.63 -8.37
CA HIS A 11 -7.10 0.28 -8.04
C HIS A 11 -8.39 -0.05 -8.80
N ALA A 12 -8.36 -1.10 -9.64
CA ALA A 12 -9.55 -1.61 -10.29
C ALA A 12 -10.35 -2.47 -9.30
N THR A 13 -11.64 -2.14 -9.11
CA THR A 13 -12.62 -3.00 -8.42
C THR A 13 -12.21 -3.47 -7.03
N PHE A 14 -11.88 -2.55 -6.14
CA PHE A 14 -11.64 -2.85 -4.73
C PHE A 14 -12.93 -3.36 -4.07
N GLU A 15 -12.92 -4.61 -3.61
CA GLU A 15 -14.01 -5.23 -2.84
C GLU A 15 -13.66 -5.34 -1.34
N GLY A 16 -12.40 -5.12 -0.99
CA GLY A 16 -11.89 -5.20 0.38
C GLY A 16 -10.36 -5.31 0.41
N PRO A 17 -9.73 -5.13 1.58
CA PRO A 17 -8.29 -5.19 1.73
C PRO A 17 -7.75 -6.59 1.44
N THR A 18 -6.61 -6.63 0.75
CA THR A 18 -5.84 -7.85 0.48
C THR A 18 -4.39 -7.67 0.91
N ASP A 19 -3.61 -8.75 0.91
CA ASP A 19 -2.17 -8.66 1.17
C ASP A 19 -1.44 -7.79 0.12
N THR A 20 -1.98 -7.68 -1.10
CA THR A 20 -1.40 -6.86 -2.17
C THR A 20 -1.89 -5.42 -2.16
N VAL A 21 -3.12 -5.19 -1.69
CA VAL A 21 -3.72 -3.87 -1.55
C VAL A 21 -4.36 -3.76 -0.16
N PRO A 22 -3.54 -3.45 0.86
CA PRO A 22 -4.05 -3.16 2.19
C PRO A 22 -4.92 -1.90 2.19
N TYR A 23 -5.80 -1.76 3.17
CA TYR A 23 -6.78 -0.67 3.19
C TYR A 23 -6.10 0.70 3.27
N ALA A 24 -5.05 0.82 4.09
CA ALA A 24 -4.26 2.05 4.20
C ALA A 24 -3.61 2.46 2.88
N VAL A 25 -3.17 1.49 2.06
CA VAL A 25 -2.65 1.75 0.71
C VAL A 25 -3.76 2.23 -0.20
N PHE A 26 -4.88 1.51 -0.24
CA PHE A 26 -6.04 1.89 -1.05
C PHE A 26 -6.49 3.33 -0.75
N LYS A 27 -6.74 3.65 0.52
CA LYS A 27 -7.16 4.99 0.96
C LYS A 27 -6.10 6.04 0.61
N GLY A 28 -4.84 5.79 0.95
CA GLY A 28 -3.74 6.73 0.70
C GLY A 28 -3.53 7.04 -0.79
N SER A 29 -3.64 6.04 -1.68
CA SER A 29 -3.58 6.23 -3.13
C SER A 29 -4.69 7.15 -3.62
N LEU A 30 -5.93 6.93 -3.18
CA LEU A 30 -7.08 7.73 -3.60
C LEU A 30 -6.99 9.18 -3.06
N GLU A 31 -6.62 9.37 -1.80
CA GLU A 31 -6.40 10.70 -1.23
C GLU A 31 -5.29 11.47 -1.94
N THR A 32 -4.21 10.77 -2.32
CA THR A 32 -3.11 11.36 -3.08
C THR A 32 -3.56 11.74 -4.49
N ALA A 33 -4.30 10.87 -5.17
CA ALA A 33 -4.84 11.13 -6.51
C ALA A 33 -5.83 12.30 -6.50
N VAL A 34 -6.72 12.39 -5.51
CA VAL A 34 -7.65 13.53 -5.34
C VAL A 34 -6.89 14.85 -5.25
N LYS A 35 -5.81 14.90 -4.47
CA LYS A 35 -4.94 16.08 -4.35
C LYS A 35 -4.18 16.37 -5.64
N PHE A 36 -3.61 15.34 -6.27
CA PHE A 36 -2.80 15.47 -7.47
C PHE A 36 -3.62 15.95 -8.68
N TYR A 37 -4.83 15.42 -8.86
CA TYR A 37 -5.73 15.81 -9.94
C TYR A 37 -6.57 17.05 -9.61
N HIS A 38 -6.39 17.66 -8.43
CA HIS A 38 -7.14 18.82 -7.98
C HIS A 38 -8.67 18.60 -8.10
N ILE A 39 -9.16 17.49 -7.55
CA ILE A 39 -10.59 17.20 -7.52
C ILE A 39 -11.23 17.99 -6.36
N GLU A 40 -11.71 19.20 -6.67
CA GLU A 40 -12.16 20.16 -5.64
C GLU A 40 -13.60 19.94 -5.16
N HIS A 41 -14.48 19.43 -6.02
CA HIS A 41 -15.88 19.23 -5.66
C HIS A 41 -16.06 17.88 -4.95
N ASP A 42 -16.68 17.91 -3.76
CA ASP A 42 -16.91 16.70 -2.96
C ASP A 42 -17.68 15.61 -3.72
N ARG A 43 -18.68 16.02 -4.52
CA ARG A 43 -19.39 15.11 -5.43
C ARG A 43 -18.46 14.40 -6.41
N ASP A 44 -17.50 15.11 -6.98
CA ASP A 44 -16.54 14.55 -7.94
C ASP A 44 -15.57 13.59 -7.22
N VAL A 45 -15.19 13.89 -5.97
CA VAL A 45 -14.42 12.99 -5.10
C VAL A 45 -15.18 11.70 -4.84
N VAL A 46 -16.47 11.78 -4.47
CA VAL A 46 -17.33 10.61 -4.25
C VAL A 46 -17.43 9.75 -5.50
N LEU A 47 -17.70 10.37 -6.65
CA LEU A 47 -17.73 9.66 -7.93
C LEU A 47 -16.38 8.98 -8.24
N TYR A 48 -15.28 9.67 -7.98
CA TYR A 48 -13.94 9.12 -8.17
C TYR A 48 -13.71 7.90 -7.26
N ILE A 49 -14.04 7.98 -5.96
CA ILE A 49 -13.97 6.84 -5.03
C ILE A 49 -14.82 5.67 -5.54
N PHE A 50 -16.07 5.93 -5.93
CA PHE A 50 -17.01 4.89 -6.38
C PHE A 50 -16.54 4.15 -7.63
N ARG A 51 -15.79 4.80 -8.53
CA ARG A 51 -15.18 4.13 -9.69
C ARG A 51 -14.15 3.06 -9.29
N HIS A 52 -13.54 3.20 -8.11
CA HIS A 52 -12.56 2.24 -7.59
C HIS A 52 -13.23 1.09 -6.84
N LEU A 53 -14.44 1.28 -6.31
CA LEU A 53 -15.17 0.24 -5.61
C LEU A 53 -15.76 -0.78 -6.58
N GLY A 54 -15.65 -2.07 -6.24
CA GLY A 54 -16.34 -3.13 -6.94
C GLY A 54 -17.87 -3.08 -6.73
N PRO A 55 -18.67 -3.78 -7.56
CA PRO A 55 -20.13 -3.66 -7.55
C PRO A 55 -20.78 -4.01 -6.21
N SER A 56 -20.25 -5.01 -5.51
CA SER A 56 -20.82 -5.48 -4.24
C SER A 56 -20.57 -4.45 -3.13
N LEU A 57 -19.32 -4.04 -2.93
CA LEU A 57 -18.96 -3.02 -1.96
C LEU A 57 -19.65 -1.68 -2.26
N ARG A 58 -19.74 -1.27 -3.53
CA ARG A 58 -20.43 -0.03 -3.92
C ARG A 58 -21.90 -0.03 -3.50
N SER A 59 -22.60 -1.15 -3.75
CA SER A 59 -24.01 -1.29 -3.39
C SER A 59 -24.19 -1.22 -1.88
N GLU A 60 -23.29 -1.85 -1.13
CA GLU A 60 -23.31 -1.83 0.33
C GLU A 60 -23.06 -0.41 0.89
N VAL A 61 -22.10 0.33 0.33
CA VAL A 61 -21.84 1.73 0.70
C VAL A 61 -23.08 2.58 0.48
N VAL A 62 -23.73 2.47 -0.69
CA VAL A 62 -24.96 3.22 -0.99
C VAL A 62 -26.07 2.92 0.01
N LEU A 63 -26.26 1.65 0.36
CA LEU A 63 -27.27 1.24 1.34
C LEU A 63 -26.99 1.78 2.75
N ASN A 64 -25.72 1.94 3.14
CA ASN A 64 -25.35 2.41 4.47
C ASN A 64 -25.33 3.93 4.61
N LEU A 65 -25.05 4.67 3.53
CA LEU A 65 -24.96 6.13 3.56
C LEU A 65 -26.33 6.82 3.62
N ASN A 66 -27.42 6.11 3.27
CA ASN A 66 -28.74 6.67 3.00
C ASN A 66 -28.69 7.77 1.90
N GLU A 67 -29.80 8.04 1.22
CA GLU A 67 -29.81 8.95 0.05
C GLU A 67 -29.51 10.43 0.39
N SER A 68 -29.45 10.78 1.69
CA SER A 68 -29.36 12.16 2.17
C SER A 68 -27.93 12.67 2.48
N ASP A 69 -26.92 11.80 2.58
CA ASP A 69 -25.54 12.21 2.87
C ASP A 69 -24.49 11.54 1.97
N PRO A 70 -24.47 11.88 0.67
CA PRO A 70 -23.48 11.35 -0.27
C PRO A 70 -22.16 12.14 -0.21
N SER A 71 -21.63 12.42 0.98
CA SER A 71 -20.36 13.15 1.14
C SER A 71 -19.14 12.23 1.13
N SER A 72 -17.99 12.72 0.66
CA SER A 72 -16.75 11.90 0.66
C SER A 72 -16.35 11.51 2.09
N SER A 73 -16.61 12.38 3.06
CA SER A 73 -16.41 12.11 4.49
C SER A 73 -17.24 10.93 4.97
N ALA A 74 -18.51 10.84 4.57
CA ALA A 74 -19.37 9.74 4.96
C ALA A 74 -18.92 8.41 4.32
N VAL A 75 -18.52 8.44 3.04
CA VAL A 75 -17.93 7.27 2.35
C VAL A 75 -16.69 6.78 3.10
N TRP A 76 -15.76 7.66 3.44
CA TRP A 76 -14.56 7.29 4.19
C TRP A 76 -14.88 6.81 5.59
N SER A 77 -15.82 7.44 6.29
CA SER A 77 -16.24 7.01 7.64
C SER A 77 -16.77 5.57 7.64
N TYR A 78 -17.57 5.21 6.63
CA TYR A 78 -18.04 3.83 6.45
C TYR A 78 -16.88 2.86 6.18
N LEU A 79 -15.99 3.19 5.24
CA LEU A 79 -14.85 2.34 4.88
C LEU A 79 -13.85 2.18 6.03
N ASP A 80 -13.60 3.25 6.79
CA ASP A 80 -12.74 3.25 7.97
C ASP A 80 -13.35 2.38 9.09
N GLY A 81 -14.65 2.49 9.32
CA GLY A 81 -15.35 1.63 10.28
C GLY A 81 -15.26 0.15 9.92
N ARG A 82 -15.30 -0.17 8.62
CA ARG A 82 -15.24 -1.55 8.12
C ARG A 82 -13.84 -2.13 8.06
N TYR A 83 -12.86 -1.35 7.60
CA TYR A 83 -11.53 -1.84 7.23
C TYR A 83 -10.38 -1.18 7.99
N GLY A 84 -10.61 -0.09 8.72
CA GLY A 84 -9.56 0.63 9.45
C GLY A 84 -8.81 -0.24 10.47
N SER A 85 -9.47 -1.25 11.04
CA SER A 85 -8.86 -2.21 11.97
C SER A 85 -8.07 -3.34 11.28
N THR A 86 -8.11 -3.44 9.95
CA THR A 86 -7.43 -4.53 9.22
C THR A 86 -5.93 -4.33 9.10
N ASP A 87 -5.46 -3.08 9.17
CA ASP A 87 -4.05 -2.70 9.11
C ASP A 87 -3.51 -2.46 10.53
N THR A 88 -3.21 -3.57 11.21
CA THR A 88 -2.61 -3.52 12.55
C THR A 88 -1.08 -3.54 12.47
N PRO A 89 -0.38 -2.97 13.46
CA PRO A 89 1.08 -3.09 13.58
C PRO A 89 1.58 -4.53 13.49
N ASN A 90 0.83 -5.49 14.05
CA ASN A 90 1.17 -6.91 13.99
C ASN A 90 1.13 -7.46 12.56
N LYS A 91 0.09 -7.14 11.79
CA LYS A 91 -0.01 -7.57 10.38
C LYS A 91 1.04 -6.89 9.51
N ALA A 92 1.29 -5.60 9.72
CA ALA A 92 2.36 -4.88 9.03
C ALA A 92 3.73 -5.52 9.32
N SER A 93 3.99 -5.89 10.58
CA SER A 93 5.21 -6.61 10.97
C SER A 93 5.31 -8.00 10.33
N GLN A 94 4.21 -8.76 10.28
CA GLN A 94 4.18 -10.06 9.61
C GLN A 94 4.46 -9.95 8.10
N ARG A 95 3.85 -8.97 7.42
CA ARG A 95 4.12 -8.70 6.00
C ARG A 95 5.58 -8.34 5.79
N TRP A 96 6.09 -7.39 6.58
CA TRP A 96 7.50 -7.01 6.57
C TRP A 96 8.39 -8.24 6.74
N GLU A 97 8.17 -9.05 7.77
CA GLU A 97 9.02 -10.21 8.02
C GLU A 97 8.98 -11.27 6.91
N SER A 98 7.82 -11.48 6.29
CA SER A 98 7.66 -12.43 5.20
C SER A 98 8.26 -12.00 3.86
N LEU A 99 8.70 -10.76 3.71
CA LEU A 99 9.28 -10.25 2.46
C LEU A 99 10.55 -11.01 2.07
N LYS A 100 10.42 -11.77 0.98
CA LYS A 100 11.50 -12.39 0.22
C LYS A 100 11.21 -12.28 -1.27
N GLN A 101 12.24 -12.32 -2.09
CA GLN A 101 12.12 -12.39 -3.54
C GLN A 101 11.42 -13.71 -3.90
N ARG A 102 10.35 -13.64 -4.70
CA ARG A 102 9.62 -14.81 -5.18
C ARG A 102 10.41 -15.51 -6.30
N ALA A 103 10.13 -16.79 -6.51
CA ALA A 103 10.73 -17.52 -7.64
C ALA A 103 10.29 -16.86 -8.97
N GLY A 104 11.25 -16.53 -9.83
CA GLY A 104 11.02 -15.85 -11.11
C GLY A 104 10.74 -14.35 -11.03
N GLU A 105 10.67 -13.75 -9.84
CA GLU A 105 10.52 -12.30 -9.67
C GLU A 105 11.84 -11.58 -9.98
N ARG A 106 11.79 -10.49 -10.76
CA ARG A 106 12.99 -9.70 -11.04
C ARG A 106 13.43 -8.97 -9.78
N VAL A 107 14.74 -8.75 -9.65
CA VAL A 107 15.32 -8.02 -8.49
C VAL A 107 14.72 -6.62 -8.33
N ALA A 108 14.47 -5.91 -9.42
CA ALA A 108 13.86 -4.58 -9.41
C ALA A 108 12.40 -4.59 -8.90
N ASP A 109 11.62 -5.60 -9.28
CA ASP A 109 10.23 -5.78 -8.85
C ASP A 109 10.19 -6.11 -7.35
N TYR A 110 11.09 -6.98 -6.90
CA TYR A 110 11.26 -7.28 -5.49
C TYR A 110 11.65 -6.05 -4.67
N TYR A 111 12.62 -5.25 -5.13
CA TYR A 111 13.00 -3.99 -4.47
C TYR A 111 11.81 -3.02 -4.39
N SER A 112 11.04 -2.89 -5.47
CA SER A 112 9.84 -2.04 -5.49
C SER A 112 8.82 -2.47 -4.45
N ARG A 113 8.64 -3.79 -4.25
CA ARG A 113 7.74 -4.36 -3.25
C ARG A 113 8.26 -4.13 -1.82
N VAL A 114 9.57 -4.27 -1.58
CA VAL A 114 10.19 -3.93 -0.29
C VAL A 114 9.97 -2.45 0.05
N LYS A 115 10.15 -1.56 -0.92
CA LYS A 115 9.93 -0.12 -0.73
C LYS A 115 8.46 0.20 -0.43
N ALA A 116 7.52 -0.44 -1.12
CA ALA A 116 6.08 -0.26 -0.87
C ALA A 116 5.69 -0.69 0.56
N GLU A 117 6.15 -1.86 1.00
CA GLU A 117 5.90 -2.32 2.38
C GLU A 117 6.60 -1.46 3.44
N TRP A 118 7.78 -0.91 3.15
CA TRP A 118 8.45 0.02 4.07
C TRP A 118 7.63 1.28 4.32
N LEU A 119 7.04 1.86 3.27
CA LEU A 119 6.17 3.03 3.38
C LEU A 119 4.90 2.70 4.14
N LEU A 120 4.28 1.56 3.82
CA LEU A 120 3.08 1.09 4.50
C LEU A 120 3.33 0.79 5.98
N PHE A 121 4.44 0.13 6.31
CA PHE A 121 4.83 -0.14 7.69
C PHE A 121 4.95 1.17 8.47
N GLY A 122 5.62 2.17 7.91
CA GLY A 122 5.74 3.49 8.52
C GLY A 122 4.40 4.16 8.78
N GLN A 123 3.47 4.06 7.83
CA GLN A 123 2.12 4.61 7.96
C GLN A 123 1.29 3.90 9.05
N VAL A 124 1.36 2.56 9.12
CA VAL A 124 0.54 1.76 10.05
C VAL A 124 1.09 1.78 11.48
N VAL A 125 2.42 1.70 11.62
CA VAL A 125 3.09 1.65 12.93
C VAL A 125 3.37 3.06 13.47
N GLY A 126 3.38 4.08 12.60
CA GLY A 126 3.73 5.45 12.97
C GLY A 126 5.24 5.69 13.12
N VAL A 127 6.07 4.71 12.74
CA VAL A 127 7.54 4.77 12.83
C VAL A 127 8.16 4.33 11.51
N GLN A 128 8.94 5.22 10.89
CA GLN A 128 9.68 4.89 9.67
C GLN A 128 10.94 4.12 10.00
N LEU A 129 11.10 2.92 9.44
CA LEU A 129 12.36 2.17 9.58
C LEU A 129 13.52 2.93 8.90
N PRO A 130 14.72 2.97 9.49
CA PRO A 130 15.89 3.52 8.83
C PRO A 130 16.20 2.82 7.50
N LEU A 131 16.76 3.56 6.53
CA LEU A 131 17.09 3.03 5.21
C LEU A 131 18.06 1.83 5.29
N SER A 132 18.95 1.80 6.27
CA SER A 132 19.84 0.66 6.53
C SER A 132 19.06 -0.64 6.78
N ILE A 133 17.95 -0.59 7.52
CA ILE A 133 17.07 -1.75 7.77
C ILE A 133 16.40 -2.20 6.48
N VAL A 134 15.97 -1.26 5.66
CA VAL A 134 15.34 -1.55 4.36
C VAL A 134 16.33 -2.21 3.41
N CYS A 135 17.57 -1.70 3.34
CA CYS A 135 18.64 -2.28 2.56
C CYS A 135 18.99 -3.69 3.04
N ALA A 136 19.12 -3.88 4.35
CA ALA A 136 19.35 -5.20 4.95
C ALA A 136 18.23 -6.17 4.58
N LYS A 137 16.97 -5.74 4.66
CA LYS A 137 15.81 -6.57 4.30
C LYS A 137 15.83 -6.98 2.82
N PHE A 138 16.11 -6.01 1.95
CA PHE A 138 16.25 -6.27 0.52
C PHE A 138 17.34 -7.30 0.25
N ILE A 139 18.58 -7.07 0.71
CA ILE A 139 19.71 -7.98 0.49
C ILE A 139 19.41 -9.38 1.04
N ASN A 140 18.89 -9.46 2.28
CA ASN A 140 18.66 -10.73 2.95
C ASN A 140 17.54 -11.56 2.34
N GLY A 141 16.56 -10.93 1.71
CA GLY A 141 15.46 -11.63 1.04
C GLY A 141 15.71 -11.96 -0.43
N LEU A 142 16.88 -11.61 -1.01
CA LEU A 142 17.24 -12.04 -2.36
C LEU A 142 17.32 -13.56 -2.47
N GLN A 143 17.00 -14.08 -3.66
CA GLN A 143 17.14 -15.50 -3.97
C GLN A 143 18.61 -15.94 -3.82
N PRO A 144 18.88 -17.17 -3.32
CA PRO A 144 20.24 -17.62 -3.03
C PRO A 144 21.21 -17.50 -4.20
N HIS A 145 20.76 -17.80 -5.42
CA HIS A 145 21.59 -17.73 -6.63
C HIS A 145 21.99 -16.31 -7.03
N ILE A 146 21.28 -15.28 -6.55
CA ILE A 146 21.61 -13.86 -6.74
C ILE A 146 22.45 -13.35 -5.55
N LYS A 147 22.08 -13.78 -4.34
CA LYS A 147 22.74 -13.38 -3.10
C LYS A 147 24.18 -13.89 -3.01
N LEU A 148 24.42 -15.16 -3.32
CA LEU A 148 25.73 -15.80 -3.16
C LEU A 148 26.85 -15.12 -3.99
N PRO A 149 26.65 -14.77 -5.28
CA PRO A 149 27.66 -14.04 -6.04
C PRO A 149 27.93 -12.62 -5.51
N LEU A 150 26.90 -11.93 -5.00
CA LEU A 150 27.03 -10.61 -4.40
C LEU A 150 27.85 -10.67 -3.10
N GLU A 151 27.63 -11.68 -2.27
CA GLU A 151 28.41 -11.91 -1.04
C GLU A 151 29.86 -12.28 -1.37
N THR A 152 30.08 -13.08 -2.41
CA THR A 152 31.42 -13.50 -2.82
C THR A 152 32.21 -12.35 -3.47
N SER A 153 31.57 -11.49 -4.27
CA SER A 153 32.22 -10.43 -5.05
C SER A 153 32.27 -9.08 -4.32
N CYS A 154 31.24 -8.79 -3.51
CA CYS A 154 31.03 -7.51 -2.84
C CYS A 154 30.81 -7.66 -1.33
N GLY A 155 31.16 -8.81 -0.73
CA GLY A 155 30.92 -9.10 0.70
C GLY A 155 31.42 -8.01 1.65
N HIS A 156 32.57 -7.41 1.36
CA HIS A 156 33.13 -6.30 2.15
C HIS A 156 32.24 -5.03 2.18
N GLN A 157 31.36 -4.85 1.20
CA GLN A 157 30.38 -3.75 1.14
C GLN A 157 29.04 -4.16 1.78
N LEU A 158 28.69 -5.45 1.73
CA LEU A 158 27.44 -5.99 2.30
C LEU A 158 27.49 -6.16 3.82
N VAL A 159 28.66 -6.50 4.40
CA VAL A 159 28.89 -6.60 5.86
C VAL A 159 28.68 -5.25 6.57
N LYS A 160 28.76 -4.13 5.86
CA LYS A 160 28.44 -2.80 6.42
C LYS A 160 26.93 -2.52 6.49
N LEU A 161 26.10 -3.38 5.90
CA LEU A 161 24.64 -3.25 5.85
C LEU A 161 23.92 -4.32 6.69
N THR A 162 24.65 -5.32 7.20
CA THR A 162 24.13 -6.18 8.26
C THR A 162 24.01 -5.35 9.52
N LEU A 163 22.76 -5.14 9.97
CA LEU A 163 22.47 -4.58 11.28
C LEU A 163 23.12 -5.49 12.32
N GLU A 164 24.21 -5.02 12.94
CA GLU A 164 24.47 -5.43 14.32
C GLU A 164 23.24 -5.05 15.13
N GLU A 165 22.71 -6.02 15.86
CA GLU A 165 21.44 -5.99 16.58
C GLU A 165 21.25 -4.66 17.32
N ALA A 166 20.20 -3.92 16.96
CA ALA A 166 19.73 -2.71 17.66
C ALA A 166 18.34 -2.97 18.24
#